data_AF-A0A2E2QCZ9-F1
#
_entry.id   AF-A0A2E2QCZ9-F1
#
_cell.length_a   1.000
_cell.length_b   1.000
_cell.length_c   1.000
_cell.angle_alpha   90.00
_cell.angle_beta   90.00
_cell.angle_gamma   90.00
#
_symmetry.space_group_name_H-M   'P 1'
#
loop_
_entity.id
_entity.type
_entity.pdbx_description
1 polymer ?
#
loop_
_entity_poly.entity_id
_entity_poly.type
_entity_poly.pdbx_seq_one_letter_code
_entity_poly.pdbx_strand_id
1 'polypeptide(L)'
;MNKDRIHFRGHAIEVRINAENPETFMPSPGKIERFHAAGGLGVRMDSAIYQGYSIPPHYDSMVGKLIVHGRNREECIRRLKRAIEETVIEGIETTLPLHHWIIQEEEFISGEYNIHWLEKKLKERSEK
;
A
#
# COMPACT_ATOMS: atom_id res chain seq x y z
N MET A 1 -12.82 -29.19 8.57
CA MET A 1 -12.04 -28.59 7.46
C MET A 1 -11.03 -29.62 6.99
N ASN A 2 -11.19 -30.18 5.78
CA ASN A 2 -10.28 -31.21 5.27
C ASN A 2 -9.00 -30.55 4.75
N LYS A 3 -7.85 -30.85 5.36
CA LYS A 3 -6.54 -30.26 5.05
C LYS A 3 -6.11 -30.53 3.61
N ASP A 4 -6.52 -31.66 3.04
CA ASP A 4 -6.11 -32.10 1.70
C ASP A 4 -6.69 -31.24 0.57
N ARG A 5 -7.64 -30.35 0.89
CA ARG A 5 -8.28 -29.43 -0.07
C ARG A 5 -7.70 -28.02 -0.05
N ILE A 6 -6.72 -27.74 0.79
CA ILE A 6 -6.06 -26.43 0.89
C ILE A 6 -4.80 -26.46 0.03
N HIS A 7 -4.76 -25.61 -1.00
CA HIS A 7 -3.61 -25.47 -1.88
C HIS A 7 -3.09 -24.03 -1.86
N PHE A 8 -1.79 -23.86 -1.61
CA PHE A 8 -1.13 -22.58 -1.78
C PHE A 8 -1.02 -22.25 -3.26
N ARG A 9 -1.45 -21.04 -3.65
CA ARG A 9 -1.44 -20.61 -5.04
C ARG A 9 -0.92 -19.18 -5.14
N GLY A 10 0.26 -19.04 -5.71
CA GLY A 10 0.87 -17.75 -5.98
C GLY A 10 1.32 -17.01 -4.73
N HIS A 11 1.41 -15.69 -4.83
CA HIS A 11 1.83 -14.77 -3.77
C HIS A 11 0.88 -13.58 -3.73
N ALA A 12 0.59 -13.07 -2.54
CA ALA A 12 -0.23 -11.87 -2.38
C ALA A 12 0.48 -10.84 -1.49
N ILE A 13 0.26 -9.56 -1.77
CA ILE A 13 0.73 -8.44 -0.95
C ILE A 13 -0.44 -7.48 -0.75
N GLU A 14 -0.69 -7.11 0.50
CA GLU A 14 -1.63 -6.06 0.89
C GLU A 14 -0.83 -4.84 1.32
N VAL A 15 -1.22 -3.66 0.85
CA VAL A 15 -0.81 -2.37 1.42
C VAL A 15 -2.04 -1.64 1.96
N ARG A 16 -1.93 -1.15 3.19
CA ARG A 16 -2.90 -0.24 3.79
C ARG A 16 -2.56 1.18 3.35
N ILE A 17 -3.48 1.79 2.63
CA ILE A 17 -3.40 3.19 2.24
C ILE A 17 -4.03 3.98 3.38
N ASN A 18 -3.22 4.81 4.03
CA ASN A 18 -3.64 5.67 5.13
C ASN A 18 -3.55 7.13 4.70
N ALA A 19 -4.44 7.96 5.22
CA ALA A 19 -4.44 9.41 5.09
C ALA A 19 -3.42 9.99 6.07
N GLU A 20 -2.14 9.79 5.77
CA GLU A 20 -0.99 10.18 6.57
C GLU A 20 0.10 10.71 5.65
N ASN A 21 0.86 11.70 6.13
CA ASN A 21 2.06 12.16 5.45
C ASN A 21 3.08 11.00 5.38
N PRO A 22 3.65 10.67 4.20
CA PRO A 22 4.49 9.49 4.01
C PRO A 22 5.87 9.58 4.68
N GLU A 23 6.27 10.75 5.18
CA GLU A 23 7.57 10.97 5.82
C GLU A 23 7.43 11.15 7.35
N THR A 24 6.45 11.92 7.79
CA THR A 24 6.23 12.25 9.20
C THR A 24 5.18 11.38 9.88
N PHE A 25 4.40 10.62 9.10
CA PHE A 25 3.25 9.82 9.56
C PHE A 25 2.16 10.63 10.26
N MET A 26 2.17 11.97 10.13
CA MET A 26 1.12 12.82 10.65
C MET A 26 -0.19 12.55 9.89
N PRO A 27 -1.33 12.40 10.59
CA PRO A 27 -2.63 12.25 9.95
C PRO A 27 -2.95 13.45 9.04
N SER A 28 -3.53 13.14 7.87
CA SER A 28 -3.96 14.09 6.84
C SER A 28 -5.46 13.92 6.55
N PRO A 29 -6.34 14.19 7.54
CA PRO A 29 -7.79 14.14 7.32
C PRO A 29 -8.22 15.25 6.36
N GLY A 30 -9.21 14.98 5.52
CA GLY A 30 -9.64 15.94 4.52
C GLY A 30 -10.67 15.40 3.56
N LYS A 31 -11.06 16.24 2.60
CA LYS A 31 -12.02 15.88 1.55
C LYS A 31 -11.26 15.26 0.38
N ILE A 32 -11.74 14.10 -0.08
CA ILE A 32 -11.24 13.46 -1.29
C ILE A 32 -11.72 14.26 -2.50
N GLU A 33 -10.80 14.94 -3.18
CA GLU A 33 -11.10 15.75 -4.36
C GLU A 33 -11.25 14.90 -5.62
N ARG A 34 -10.39 13.90 -5.75
CA ARG A 34 -10.42 12.88 -6.81
C ARG A 34 -10.00 11.53 -6.25
N PHE A 35 -10.67 10.48 -6.72
CA PHE A 35 -10.33 9.10 -6.41
C PHE A 35 -10.44 8.25 -7.68
N HIS A 36 -9.33 7.61 -8.04
CA HIS A 36 -9.27 6.61 -9.10
C HIS A 36 -8.59 5.36 -8.53
N ALA A 37 -9.38 4.31 -8.32
CA ALA A 37 -8.86 3.03 -7.85
C ALA A 37 -8.10 2.31 -8.96
N ALA A 38 -6.94 1.71 -8.63
CA ALA A 38 -6.29 0.79 -9.54
C ALA A 38 -7.13 -0.47 -9.77
N GLY A 39 -6.96 -1.05 -10.95
CA GLY A 39 -7.68 -2.24 -11.38
C GLY A 39 -6.83 -3.21 -12.20
N GLY A 40 -7.50 -4.03 -13.01
CA GLY A 40 -6.86 -5.01 -13.86
C GLY A 40 -6.58 -6.36 -13.18
N LEU A 41 -5.95 -7.27 -13.93
CA LEU A 41 -5.74 -8.65 -13.49
C LEU A 41 -4.92 -8.73 -12.20
N GLY A 42 -5.47 -9.41 -11.20
CA GLY A 42 -4.79 -9.67 -9.93
C GLY A 42 -4.70 -8.45 -9.00
N VAL A 43 -5.50 -7.41 -9.23
CA VAL A 43 -5.60 -6.23 -8.36
C VAL A 43 -6.98 -6.17 -7.73
N ARG A 44 -7.03 -5.93 -6.42
CA ARG A 44 -8.25 -5.75 -5.63
C ARG A 44 -8.08 -4.49 -4.78
N MET A 45 -9.04 -3.59 -4.87
CA MET A 45 -9.14 -2.39 -4.03
C MET A 45 -10.33 -2.55 -3.10
N ASP A 46 -10.09 -2.56 -1.80
CA ASP A 46 -11.13 -2.54 -0.77
C ASP A 46 -11.11 -1.16 -0.12
N SER A 47 -12.10 -0.32 -0.41
CA SER A 47 -12.19 1.03 0.13
C SER A 47 -13.64 1.44 0.36
N ALA A 48 -13.83 2.33 1.34
CA ALA A 48 -15.10 3.00 1.60
C ALA A 48 -15.12 4.45 1.05
N ILE A 49 -14.00 4.94 0.51
CA ILE A 49 -13.90 6.31 0.02
C ILE A 49 -14.42 6.43 -1.42
N TYR A 50 -14.89 7.63 -1.73
CA TYR A 50 -15.35 8.03 -3.06
C TYR A 50 -15.09 9.52 -3.23
N GLN A 51 -15.14 10.01 -4.47
CA GLN A 51 -14.96 11.44 -4.73
C GLN A 51 -15.98 12.27 -3.95
N GLY A 52 -15.50 13.24 -3.17
CA GLY A 52 -16.31 14.08 -2.29
C GLY A 52 -16.49 13.56 -0.87
N TYR A 53 -16.04 12.34 -0.56
CA TYR A 53 -16.01 11.81 0.81
C TYR A 53 -15.04 12.62 1.68
N SER A 54 -15.39 12.87 2.95
CA SER A 54 -14.53 13.54 3.91
C SER A 54 -14.03 12.55 4.96
N ILE A 55 -12.71 12.39 5.04
CA ILE A 55 -12.08 11.55 6.04
C ILE A 55 -12.15 12.24 7.41
N PRO A 56 -12.78 11.62 8.41
CA PRO A 56 -12.88 12.19 9.75
C PRO A 56 -11.53 12.12 10.49
N PRO A 57 -11.19 13.11 11.32
CA PRO A 57 -9.95 13.10 12.11
C PRO A 57 -10.01 12.20 13.35
N HIS A 58 -11.18 11.62 13.66
CA HIS A 58 -11.45 10.94 14.94
C HIS A 58 -11.26 9.42 14.91
N TYR A 59 -11.03 8.84 13.74
CA TYR A 59 -10.91 7.38 13.55
C TYR A 59 -9.56 7.02 12.91
N ASP A 60 -9.34 5.72 12.68
CA ASP A 60 -8.20 5.24 11.89
C ASP A 60 -8.14 6.01 10.55
N SER A 61 -6.95 6.44 10.18
CA SER A 61 -6.64 7.18 8.94
C SER A 61 -6.77 6.29 7.69
N MET A 62 -7.09 5.01 7.82
CA MET A 62 -7.24 4.08 6.70
C MET A 62 -8.23 4.60 5.65
N VAL A 63 -7.72 4.73 4.42
CA VAL A 63 -8.45 5.08 3.20
C VAL A 63 -8.92 3.83 2.47
N GLY A 64 -8.08 2.80 2.45
CA GLY A 64 -8.39 1.54 1.79
C GLY A 64 -7.24 0.55 1.82
N LYS A 65 -7.48 -0.62 1.26
CA LYS A 65 -6.51 -1.70 1.10
C LYS A 65 -6.31 -1.96 -0.38
N LEU A 66 -5.08 -1.84 -0.83
CA LEU A 66 -4.68 -2.27 -2.15
C LEU A 66 -4.03 -3.64 -2.02
N ILE A 67 -4.68 -4.65 -2.58
CA ILE A 67 -4.27 -6.04 -2.50
C ILE A 67 -3.94 -6.51 -3.91
N VAL A 68 -2.77 -7.10 -4.08
CA VAL A 68 -2.36 -7.69 -5.36
C VAL A 68 -2.05 -9.16 -5.20
N HIS A 69 -2.25 -9.93 -6.27
CA HIS A 69 -1.94 -11.35 -6.36
C HIS A 69 -1.10 -11.64 -7.62
N GLY A 70 -0.04 -12.42 -7.44
CA GLY A 70 0.94 -12.86 -8.45
C GLY A 70 1.07 -14.37 -8.49
N ARG A 71 1.63 -14.94 -9.57
CA ARG A 71 2.04 -16.36 -9.58
C ARG A 71 3.26 -16.60 -8.69
N ASN A 72 4.05 -15.55 -8.46
CA ASN A 72 5.17 -15.52 -7.53
C ASN A 72 5.32 -14.11 -6.93
N ARG A 73 6.24 -13.96 -5.97
CA ARG A 73 6.48 -12.70 -5.25
C ARG A 73 6.91 -11.57 -6.18
N GLU A 74 7.81 -11.84 -7.12
CA GLU A 74 8.33 -10.84 -8.06
C GLU A 74 7.23 -10.26 -8.96
N GLU A 75 6.38 -11.12 -9.53
CA GLU A 75 5.21 -10.69 -10.30
C GLU A 75 4.23 -9.90 -9.43
N CYS A 76 4.06 -10.30 -8.17
CA CYS A 76 3.22 -9.59 -7.20
C CYS A 76 3.76 -8.17 -6.93
N ILE A 77 5.07 -8.01 -6.74
CA ILE A 77 5.71 -6.70 -6.54
C ILE A 77 5.58 -5.82 -7.79
N ARG A 78 5.81 -6.38 -8.99
CA ARG A 78 5.61 -5.65 -10.25
C ARG A 78 4.16 -5.18 -10.43
N ARG A 79 3.18 -6.02 -10.08
CA ARG A 79 1.76 -5.64 -10.07
C ARG A 79 1.46 -4.58 -9.03
N LEU A 80 2.02 -4.69 -7.83
CA LEU A 80 1.84 -3.69 -6.78
C LEU A 80 2.39 -2.32 -7.21
N LYS A 81 3.57 -2.29 -7.84
CA LYS A 81 4.15 -1.05 -8.37
C LYS A 81 3.21 -0.36 -9.35
N ARG A 82 2.72 -1.09 -10.36
CA ARG A 82 1.76 -0.56 -11.33
C ARG A 82 0.48 -0.08 -10.64
N ALA A 83 -0.08 -0.87 -9.72
CA ALA A 83 -1.32 -0.53 -9.06
C ALA A 83 -1.19 0.70 -8.13
N ILE A 84 -0.03 0.90 -7.50
CA ILE A 84 0.26 2.12 -6.75
C ILE A 84 0.32 3.32 -7.70
N GLU A 85 1.02 3.20 -8.84
CA GLU A 85 1.15 4.28 -9.84
C GLU A 85 -0.19 4.62 -10.54
N GLU A 86 -1.10 3.66 -10.68
CA GLU A 86 -2.44 3.85 -11.25
C GLU A 86 -3.47 4.40 -10.24
N THR A 87 -3.17 4.33 -8.94
CA THR A 87 -4.08 4.80 -7.89
C THR A 87 -3.92 6.31 -7.71
N VAL A 88 -5.01 7.05 -7.93
CA VAL A 88 -5.04 8.50 -7.71
C VAL A 88 -5.92 8.81 -6.51
N ILE A 89 -5.36 9.52 -5.53
CA ILE A 89 -6.08 10.06 -4.38
C ILE A 89 -5.60 11.50 -4.21
N GLU A 90 -6.51 12.47 -4.38
CA GLU A 90 -6.21 13.90 -4.24
C GLU A 90 -7.03 14.52 -3.10
N GLY A 91 -6.54 15.63 -2.55
CA GLY A 91 -7.16 16.38 -1.45
C GLY A 91 -6.61 16.04 -0.05
N ILE A 92 -5.80 14.99 0.05
CA ILE A 92 -5.11 14.55 1.28
C ILE A 92 -3.72 14.01 0.94
N GLU A 93 -2.85 13.92 1.94
CA GLU A 93 -1.63 13.12 1.84
C GLU A 93 -1.94 11.64 2.11
N THR A 94 -1.14 10.75 1.51
CA THR A 94 -1.30 9.31 1.73
C THR A 94 0.04 8.60 1.90
N THR A 95 -0.01 7.39 2.46
CA THR A 95 1.16 6.49 2.56
C THR A 95 1.55 5.81 1.24
N LEU A 96 0.87 6.07 0.11
CA LEU A 96 1.21 5.48 -1.18
C LEU A 96 2.66 5.75 -1.63
N PRO A 97 3.22 6.97 -1.48
CA PRO A 97 4.62 7.24 -1.84
C PRO A 97 5.61 6.43 -0.99
N LEU A 98 5.31 6.22 0.30
CA LEU A 98 6.14 5.38 1.17
C LEU A 98 6.13 3.92 0.68
N HIS A 99 4.95 3.38 0.37
CA HIS A 99 4.83 2.02 -0.17
C HIS A 99 5.54 1.88 -1.51
N HIS A 100 5.44 2.88 -2.40
CA HIS A 100 6.14 2.90 -3.69
C HIS A 100 7.66 2.84 -3.50
N TRP A 101 8.21 3.56 -2.52
CA TRP A 101 9.62 3.48 -2.19
C TRP A 101 10.01 2.11 -1.62
N ILE A 102 9.26 1.60 -0.62
CA ILE A 102 9.54 0.30 0.03
C ILE A 102 9.68 -0.83 -0.99
N ILE A 103 8.77 -0.92 -1.97
CA ILE A 103 8.75 -2.03 -2.92
C ILE A 103 9.88 -1.98 -3.97
N GLN A 104 10.67 -0.90 -3.99
CA GLN A 104 11.81 -0.73 -4.87
C GLN A 104 13.14 -1.05 -4.16
N GLU A 105 13.14 -1.21 -2.83
CA GLU A 105 14.33 -1.56 -2.07
C GLU A 105 14.71 -3.04 -2.30
N GLU A 106 16.00 -3.28 -2.56
CA GLU A 106 16.53 -4.61 -2.89
C GLU A 106 16.26 -5.64 -1.79
N GLU A 107 16.35 -5.23 -0.52
CA GLU A 107 16.07 -6.08 0.63
C GLU A 107 14.59 -6.48 0.68
N PHE A 108 13.66 -5.58 0.34
CA PHE A 108 12.24 -5.90 0.29
C PHE A 108 11.93 -6.85 -0.88
N ILE A 109 12.55 -6.62 -2.04
CA ILE A 109 12.38 -7.45 -3.24
C ILE A 109 12.89 -8.88 -2.98
N SER A 110 14.09 -9.01 -2.43
CA SER A 110 14.73 -10.30 -2.11
C SER A 110 14.03 -11.02 -0.95
N GLY A 111 13.41 -10.29 -0.02
CA GLY A 111 12.82 -10.86 1.19
C GLY A 111 13.79 -10.93 2.38
N GLU A 112 15.02 -10.42 2.21
CA GLU A 112 16.07 -10.43 3.22
C GLU A 112 15.95 -9.21 4.15
N TYR A 113 14.89 -9.16 4.95
CA TYR A 113 14.65 -8.10 5.92
C TYR A 113 14.06 -8.63 7.23
N ASN A 114 14.10 -7.80 8.29
CA ASN A 114 13.52 -8.12 9.59
C ASN A 114 12.63 -6.97 10.09
N ILE A 115 12.07 -7.14 11.29
CA ILE A 115 11.13 -6.18 11.87
C ILE A 115 11.72 -4.77 12.11
N HIS A 116 13.04 -4.62 12.17
CA HIS A 116 13.73 -3.33 12.37
C HIS A 116 14.21 -2.70 11.06
N TRP A 117 13.99 -3.36 9.92
CA TRP A 117 14.50 -2.92 8.63
C TRP A 117 13.96 -1.54 8.24
N LEU A 118 12.64 -1.34 8.32
CA LEU A 118 12.01 -0.09 7.89
C LEU A 118 12.47 1.09 8.75
N GLU A 119 12.54 0.91 10.06
CA GLU A 119 13.03 1.92 11.00
C GLU A 119 14.46 2.37 10.66
N LYS A 120 15.36 1.42 10.38
CA LYS A 120 16.74 1.71 9.97
C LYS A 120 16.79 2.47 8.64
N LYS A 121 16.07 2.00 7.63
CA LYS A 121 16.04 2.63 6.31
C LYS A 121 15.49 4.06 6.34
N LEU A 122 14.45 4.32 7.14
CA LEU A 122 13.89 5.66 7.31
C LEU A 122 14.90 6.61 8.00
N LYS A 123 15.63 6.12 9.01
CA LYS A 123 16.69 6.89 9.65
C LYS A 123 17.80 7.27 8.66
N GLU A 124 18.31 6.29 7.91
CA GLU A 124 19.33 6.51 6.87
C GLU A 124 18.87 7.50 5.78
N ARG A 125 17.58 7.48 5.43
CA ARG A 125 16.99 8.42 4.47
C ARG A 125 16.92 9.86 5.01
N SER A 126 16.66 10.03 6.31
CA SER A 126 16.58 11.37 6.93
C SER A 126 17.93 12.04 7.16
N GLU A 127 19.02 11.26 7.16
CA GLU A 127 20.39 11.73 7.37
C GLU A 127 21.10 12.14 6.06
N LYS A 128 20.46 11.92 4.91
CA LYS A 128 20.93 12.32 3.58
C LYS A 128 20.35 13.67 3.17
#